data_AF-A0A3P9PPM6-F1
#
_entry.id   AF-A0A3P9PPM6-F1
#
_cell.length_a   1.000
_cell.length_b   1.000
_cell.length_c   1.000
_cell.angle_alpha   90.00
_cell.angle_beta   90.00
_cell.angle_gamma   90.00
#
_symmetry.space_group_name_H-M   'P 1'
#
loop_
_entity.id
_entity.type
_entity.pdbx_description
1 polymer ?
#
loop_
_entity_poly.entity_id
_entity_poly.type
_entity_poly.pdbx_seq_one_letter_code
_entity_poly.pdbx_strand_id
1 'polypeptide(L)'
;METYCGLSFMILFSRYPLMATCEDSHLKFIQTFNNSFYFKETSSAPRETELCSDAFRRCEPPISRWIQSNDQKFLVLKTSGKFEFEDRTVHDQGQPDCKFEIQIYQDSSLNKYQSVMLYVCADGEKMMISCKNNKEVCPEPMDPKVLKMIKAEKHKALFWWKCISTGKYKFESTMYPDYFLAFEREEDTPCLHKLILRHGSMDEVDESRIFCVNKCSP
;
A
#
# COMPACT_ATOMS: atom_id res chain seq x y z
N MET A 1 -40.87 36.87 -25.75
CA MET A 1 -39.42 37.01 -25.90
C MET A 1 -38.96 37.92 -24.78
N GLU A 2 -38.26 37.29 -23.86
CA GLU A 2 -37.57 37.71 -22.63
C GLU A 2 -37.66 39.17 -22.12
N THR A 3 -38.27 39.24 -20.93
CA THR A 3 -37.95 40.06 -19.76
C THR A 3 -36.48 39.96 -19.32
N TYR A 4 -35.85 41.06 -18.85
CA TYR A 4 -35.76 41.37 -17.42
C TYR A 4 -35.01 42.69 -17.14
N CYS A 5 -35.59 43.40 -16.18
CA CYS A 5 -35.14 44.62 -15.54
C CYS A 5 -33.97 44.33 -14.58
N GLY A 6 -33.06 45.29 -14.43
CA GLY A 6 -31.85 45.14 -13.63
C GLY A 6 -32.10 44.98 -12.13
N LEU A 7 -31.21 44.21 -11.51
CA LEU A 7 -30.84 44.35 -10.10
C LEU A 7 -29.33 44.44 -10.01
N SER A 8 -28.88 45.52 -9.39
CA SER A 8 -27.50 45.82 -9.07
C SER A 8 -27.01 44.89 -7.95
N PHE A 9 -25.87 44.24 -8.15
CA PHE A 9 -25.01 43.78 -7.06
C PHE A 9 -23.58 44.22 -7.36
N MET A 10 -23.12 45.24 -6.64
CA MET A 10 -21.70 45.49 -6.48
C MET A 10 -21.07 44.26 -5.84
N ILE A 11 -20.15 43.63 -6.55
CA ILE A 11 -19.22 42.70 -5.93
C ILE A 11 -17.82 43.15 -6.33
N LEU A 12 -17.21 43.97 -5.46
CA LEU A 12 -15.76 44.12 -5.41
C LEU A 12 -15.18 42.77 -4.94
N PHE A 13 -14.63 42.00 -5.87
CA PHE A 13 -13.62 41.00 -5.52
C PHE A 13 -12.28 41.41 -6.12
N SER A 14 -11.38 41.78 -5.21
CA SER A 14 -9.95 41.84 -5.46
C SER A 14 -9.50 40.51 -6.10
N ARG A 15 -9.00 40.58 -7.33
CA ARG A 15 -8.46 39.42 -8.05
C ARG A 15 -7.11 39.04 -7.46
N TYR A 16 -7.12 38.23 -6.40
CA TYR A 16 -6.00 37.35 -6.10
C TYR A 16 -6.34 35.96 -6.64
N PRO A 17 -5.55 35.37 -7.54
CA PRO A 17 -5.73 33.97 -7.87
C PRO A 17 -5.45 33.15 -6.60
N LEU A 18 -6.47 32.48 -6.07
CA LEU A 18 -6.33 31.43 -5.07
C LEU A 18 -5.59 30.27 -5.74
N MET A 19 -4.28 30.20 -5.59
CA MET A 19 -3.55 28.95 -5.82
C MET A 19 -3.72 28.06 -4.58
N ALA A 20 -4.05 26.80 -4.80
CA ALA A 20 -3.92 25.77 -3.78
C ALA A 20 -2.44 25.70 -3.37
N THR A 21 -2.11 26.17 -2.17
CA THR A 21 -0.75 26.07 -1.65
C THR A 21 -0.54 24.64 -1.16
N CYS A 22 0.23 23.86 -1.90
CA CYS A 22 0.87 22.66 -1.36
C CYS A 22 1.99 23.14 -0.43
N GLU A 23 1.95 22.76 0.85
CA GLU A 23 2.93 23.18 1.86
C GLU A 23 4.36 22.66 1.57
N ASP A 24 4.55 21.83 0.55
CA ASP A 24 5.83 21.29 0.10
C ASP A 24 6.45 22.02 -1.13
N SER A 25 5.87 23.14 -1.57
CA SER A 25 6.41 23.88 -2.72
C SER A 25 7.61 24.75 -2.34
N HIS A 26 8.81 24.37 -2.78
CA HIS A 26 10.03 25.21 -2.71
C HIS A 26 9.97 26.46 -3.60
N LEU A 27 8.90 26.64 -4.38
CA LEU A 27 8.70 27.76 -5.28
C LEU A 27 7.65 28.72 -4.71
N LYS A 28 8.06 29.97 -4.50
CA LYS A 28 7.17 31.07 -4.14
C LYS A 28 6.77 31.82 -5.39
N PHE A 29 5.47 31.91 -5.66
CA PHE A 29 4.96 32.79 -6.72
C PHE A 29 5.36 34.24 -6.44
N ILE A 30 5.88 34.91 -7.47
CA ILE A 30 6.32 36.31 -7.38
C ILE A 30 5.37 37.21 -8.13
N GLN A 31 5.16 36.96 -9.42
CA GLN A 31 4.37 37.84 -10.26
C GLN A 31 3.98 37.18 -11.59
N THR A 32 3.00 37.79 -12.26
CA THR A 32 2.73 37.56 -13.68
C THR A 32 3.27 38.71 -14.51
N PHE A 33 4.00 38.41 -15.58
CA PHE A 33 4.46 39.41 -16.55
C PHE A 33 4.48 38.81 -17.95
N ASN A 34 4.07 39.56 -18.98
CA ASN A 34 3.99 39.08 -20.38
C ASN A 34 3.34 37.68 -20.53
N ASN A 35 2.12 37.50 -20.02
CA ASN A 35 1.39 36.22 -20.04
C ASN A 35 2.13 35.02 -19.42
N SER A 36 3.17 35.27 -18.63
CA SER A 36 3.99 34.25 -17.99
C SER A 36 3.92 34.38 -16.47
N PHE A 37 4.02 33.25 -15.77
CA PHE A 37 4.06 33.19 -14.31
C PHE A 37 5.51 33.04 -13.84
N TYR A 38 5.93 33.87 -12.88
CA TYR A 38 7.28 33.87 -12.35
C TYR A 38 7.27 33.38 -10.91
N PHE A 39 8.16 32.43 -10.62
CA PHE A 39 8.33 31.84 -9.30
C PHE A 39 9.79 31.99 -8.87
N LYS A 40 10.02 32.11 -7.56
CA LYS A 40 11.35 32.18 -6.94
C LYS A 40 11.52 31.02 -5.99
N GLU A 41 12.64 30.33 -6.11
CA GLU A 41 13.01 29.25 -5.20
C GLU A 41 13.37 29.82 -3.81
N THR A 42 12.80 29.23 -2.76
CA THR A 42 12.91 29.73 -1.38
C THR A 42 13.87 28.94 -0.48
N SER A 43 14.52 27.87 -0.96
CA SER A 43 15.42 27.07 -0.12
C SER A 43 16.88 27.52 -0.22
N SER A 44 17.46 27.90 0.92
CA SER A 44 18.90 28.00 1.17
C SER A 44 19.48 26.69 1.70
N ALA A 45 19.09 25.55 1.13
CA ALA A 45 19.68 24.25 1.42
C ALA A 45 20.83 23.97 0.45
N PRO A 46 21.91 23.30 0.88
CA PRO A 46 23.02 22.97 -0.01
C PRO A 46 22.52 22.14 -1.19
N ARG A 47 23.09 22.42 -2.37
CA ARG A 47 22.73 21.87 -3.68
C ARG A 47 22.86 20.34 -3.74
N GLU A 48 21.87 19.61 -3.22
CA GLU A 48 21.55 18.23 -3.59
C GLU A 48 20.06 17.97 -3.23
N THR A 49 19.14 18.72 -3.83
CA THR A 49 17.80 18.15 -4.03
C THR A 49 17.96 17.08 -5.11
N GLU A 50 18.37 15.88 -4.68
CA GLU A 50 18.18 14.66 -5.45
C GLU A 50 16.76 14.72 -6.00
N LEU A 51 16.66 14.75 -7.33
CA LEU A 51 15.44 14.47 -8.08
C LEU A 51 14.69 13.35 -7.36
N CYS A 52 13.39 13.54 -7.09
CA CYS A 52 12.49 12.60 -6.40
C CYS A 52 12.99 11.17 -6.57
N SER A 53 13.73 10.67 -5.57
CA SER A 53 14.22 9.31 -5.61
C SER A 53 12.99 8.42 -5.66
N ASP A 54 12.91 7.53 -6.65
CA ASP A 54 11.89 6.46 -6.77
C ASP A 54 12.08 5.41 -5.66
N ALA A 55 12.22 5.88 -4.42
CA ALA A 55 12.57 5.10 -3.26
C ALA A 55 11.37 4.94 -2.34
N PHE A 56 11.17 3.71 -1.87
CA PHE A 56 10.21 3.42 -0.82
C PHE A 56 10.84 3.72 0.54
N ARG A 57 10.27 4.68 1.26
CA ARG A 57 10.65 5.06 2.61
C ARG A 57 9.72 4.41 3.63
N ARG A 58 10.31 3.67 4.57
CA ARG A 58 9.58 2.96 5.62
C ARG A 58 8.91 3.91 6.62
N CYS A 59 7.64 3.65 6.94
CA CYS A 59 6.87 4.38 7.95
C CYS A 59 6.79 3.60 9.27
N GLU A 60 7.11 4.23 10.40
CA GLU A 60 7.03 3.58 11.72
C GLU A 60 5.81 4.10 12.50
N PRO A 61 5.17 3.28 13.35
CA PRO A 61 5.38 1.83 13.53
C PRO A 61 4.65 0.97 12.48
N PRO A 62 4.99 -0.32 12.31
CA PRO A 62 4.15 -1.26 11.57
C PRO A 62 2.79 -1.43 12.26
N ILE A 63 1.80 -1.92 11.51
CA ILE A 63 0.48 -2.23 12.06
C ILE A 63 0.26 -3.73 12.18
N SER A 64 -0.13 -4.16 13.38
CA SER A 64 -0.43 -5.57 13.64
C SER A 64 -1.88 -5.91 13.27
N ARG A 65 -2.08 -6.93 12.44
CA ARG A 65 -3.38 -7.29 11.85
C ARG A 65 -3.51 -8.81 11.68
N TRP A 66 -4.76 -9.28 11.71
CA TRP A 66 -5.11 -10.56 11.14
C TRP A 66 -5.42 -10.38 9.66
N ILE A 67 -4.94 -11.31 8.84
CA ILE A 67 -5.24 -11.36 7.41
C ILE A 67 -6.09 -12.60 7.20
N GLN A 68 -7.27 -12.44 6.61
CA GLN A 68 -8.21 -13.53 6.39
C GLN A 68 -8.66 -13.59 4.94
N SER A 69 -8.97 -14.79 4.47
CA SER A 69 -9.67 -15.02 3.20
C SER A 69 -11.14 -14.56 3.28
N ASN A 70 -11.84 -14.57 2.15
CA ASN A 70 -13.27 -14.23 2.12
C ASN A 70 -14.15 -15.23 2.90
N ASP A 71 -13.69 -16.47 3.06
CA ASP A 71 -14.33 -17.50 3.91
C ASP A 71 -13.82 -17.49 5.37
N GLN A 72 -13.24 -16.38 5.82
CA GLN A 72 -12.85 -16.08 7.21
C GLN A 72 -11.71 -16.95 7.78
N LYS A 73 -11.04 -17.76 6.96
CA LYS A 73 -9.84 -18.48 7.37
C LYS A 73 -8.67 -17.51 7.55
N PHE A 74 -7.84 -17.76 8.56
CA PHE A 74 -6.70 -16.93 8.91
C PHE A 74 -5.48 -17.36 8.10
N LEU A 75 -4.77 -16.39 7.53
CA LEU A 75 -3.43 -16.60 7.01
C LEU A 75 -2.50 -16.94 8.17
N VAL A 76 -1.74 -18.01 8.03
CA VAL A 76 -0.85 -18.55 9.06
C VAL A 76 0.48 -18.96 8.46
N LEU A 77 1.56 -18.79 9.21
CA LEU A 77 2.85 -19.42 8.90
C LEU A 77 2.92 -20.79 9.57
N LYS A 78 2.89 -21.86 8.77
CA LYS A 78 3.01 -23.23 9.25
C LYS A 78 4.45 -23.54 9.65
N THR A 79 4.61 -24.49 10.57
CA THR A 79 5.91 -25.09 10.94
C THR A 79 6.62 -25.75 9.76
N SER A 80 5.90 -26.12 8.70
CA SER A 80 6.46 -26.59 7.42
C SER A 80 7.18 -25.49 6.62
N GLY A 81 7.12 -24.22 7.05
CA GLY A 81 7.69 -23.08 6.35
C GLY A 81 6.85 -22.63 5.16
N LYS A 82 5.52 -22.77 5.22
CA LYS A 82 4.57 -22.33 4.19
C LYS A 82 3.50 -21.42 4.77
N PHE A 83 2.98 -20.53 3.92
CA PHE A 83 1.82 -19.71 4.23
C PHE A 83 0.53 -20.40 3.74
N GLU A 84 -0.39 -20.62 4.66
CA GLU A 84 -1.66 -21.32 4.42
C GLU A 84 -2.81 -20.57 5.08
N PHE A 85 -4.05 -20.81 4.66
CA PHE A 85 -5.25 -20.29 5.32
C PHE A 85 -5.95 -21.42 6.07
N GLU A 86 -6.21 -21.21 7.35
CA GLU A 86 -6.81 -22.20 8.24
C GLU A 86 -7.92 -21.61 9.12
N ASP A 87 -8.85 -22.45 9.53
CA ASP A 87 -9.80 -22.09 10.58
C ASP A 87 -9.05 -21.96 11.92
N ARG A 88 -9.36 -20.89 12.69
CA ARG A 88 -8.73 -20.62 13.99
C ARG A 88 -9.78 -20.38 15.06
N THR A 89 -9.62 -21.06 16.19
CA THR A 89 -10.44 -20.79 17.37
C THR A 89 -10.02 -19.46 18.03
N VAL A 90 -10.84 -18.95 18.94
CA VAL A 90 -10.50 -17.73 19.72
C VAL A 90 -9.16 -17.86 20.44
N HIS A 91 -8.84 -19.06 20.92
CA HIS A 91 -7.55 -19.34 21.57
C HIS A 91 -6.38 -19.28 20.56
N ASP A 92 -6.57 -19.82 19.36
CA ASP A 92 -5.51 -19.90 18.35
C ASP A 92 -5.20 -18.53 17.71
N GLN A 93 -6.15 -17.59 17.77
CA GLN A 93 -5.97 -16.22 17.27
C GLN A 93 -4.93 -15.41 18.06
N GLY A 94 -4.58 -15.84 19.27
CA GLY A 94 -3.51 -15.25 20.09
C GLY A 94 -2.11 -15.74 19.70
N GLN A 95 -2.00 -16.75 18.83
CA GLN A 95 -0.72 -17.32 18.44
C GLN A 95 0.04 -16.38 17.47
N PRO A 96 1.38 -16.30 17.59
CA PRO A 96 2.18 -15.37 16.79
C PRO A 96 2.21 -15.72 15.30
N ASP A 97 1.91 -16.97 14.94
CA ASP A 97 1.92 -17.48 13.55
C ASP A 97 0.81 -16.88 12.67
N CYS A 98 -0.24 -16.32 13.28
CA CYS A 98 -1.39 -15.72 12.59
C CYS A 98 -1.47 -14.18 12.74
N LYS A 99 -0.53 -13.58 13.48
CA LYS A 99 -0.48 -12.14 13.75
C LYS A 99 0.55 -11.47 12.84
N PHE A 100 0.06 -10.89 11.75
CA PHE A 100 0.90 -10.26 10.74
C PHE A 100 1.18 -8.80 11.10
N GLU A 101 2.44 -8.41 10.99
CA GLU A 101 2.85 -7.03 10.94
C GLU A 101 2.85 -6.54 9.49
N ILE A 102 2.16 -5.43 9.25
CA ILE A 102 2.11 -4.75 7.97
C ILE A 102 2.99 -3.51 8.07
N GLN A 103 4.15 -3.58 7.44
CA GLN A 103 5.08 -2.47 7.34
C GLN A 103 4.69 -1.58 6.16
N ILE A 104 4.28 -0.36 6.45
CA ILE A 104 3.90 0.63 5.43
C ILE A 104 5.15 1.34 4.91
N TYR A 105 5.16 1.62 3.61
CA TYR A 105 6.19 2.38 2.92
C TYR A 105 5.57 3.53 2.11
N GLN A 106 6.03 4.75 2.34
CA GLN A 106 5.77 5.91 1.49
C GLN A 106 6.67 5.87 0.25
N ASP A 107 6.12 6.22 -0.90
CA ASP A 107 6.87 6.47 -2.12
C ASP A 107 6.37 7.75 -2.78
N SER A 108 7.13 8.20 -3.78
CA SER A 108 6.82 9.37 -4.60
C SER A 108 5.76 9.07 -5.68
N SER A 109 5.26 7.84 -5.77
CA SER A 109 4.35 7.48 -6.86
C SER A 109 3.02 8.21 -6.69
N LEU A 110 2.52 8.80 -7.78
CA LEU A 110 1.20 9.44 -7.83
C LEU A 110 0.04 8.43 -7.80
N ASN A 111 0.35 7.14 -7.61
CA ASN A 111 -0.63 6.09 -7.58
C ASN A 111 -1.40 6.14 -6.26
N LYS A 112 -2.72 5.91 -6.31
CA LYS A 112 -3.59 5.90 -5.11
C LYS A 112 -3.35 4.72 -4.18
N TYR A 113 -2.28 3.96 -4.40
CA TYR A 113 -1.99 2.70 -3.73
C TYR A 113 -0.80 2.91 -2.81
N GLN A 114 -0.82 2.20 -1.70
CA GLN A 114 0.22 2.34 -0.70
C GLN A 114 1.05 1.06 -0.67
N SER A 115 2.37 1.24 -0.64
CA SER A 115 3.32 0.14 -0.63
C SER A 115 3.43 -0.48 0.76
N VAL A 116 3.40 -1.81 0.83
CA VAL A 116 3.47 -2.56 2.09
C VAL A 116 4.35 -3.80 1.99
N MET A 117 4.96 -4.18 3.11
CA MET A 117 5.49 -5.52 3.34
C MET A 117 4.68 -6.21 4.45
N LEU A 118 4.47 -7.51 4.31
CA LEU A 118 3.70 -8.33 5.23
C LEU A 118 4.63 -9.37 5.84
N TYR A 119 4.68 -9.47 7.17
CA TYR A 119 5.49 -10.49 7.85
C TYR A 119 4.89 -10.97 9.16
N VAL A 120 5.33 -12.14 9.61
CA VAL A 120 5.10 -12.64 10.97
C VAL A 120 6.43 -12.74 11.71
N CYS A 121 6.38 -12.67 13.03
CA CYS A 121 7.51 -12.97 13.89
C CYS A 121 7.41 -14.44 14.34
N ALA A 122 8.28 -15.30 13.82
CA ALA A 122 8.33 -16.72 14.17
C ALA A 122 9.75 -17.07 14.64
N ASP A 123 9.87 -17.70 15.82
CA ASP A 123 11.14 -18.13 16.42
C ASP A 123 12.23 -17.03 16.50
N GLY A 124 11.80 -15.77 16.68
CA GLY A 124 12.70 -14.61 16.74
C GLY A 124 13.10 -14.06 15.38
N GLU A 125 12.73 -14.72 14.29
CA GLU A 125 12.92 -14.26 12.91
C GLU A 125 11.66 -13.58 12.37
N LYS A 126 11.85 -12.68 11.42
CA LYS A 126 10.76 -12.02 10.70
C LYS A 126 10.63 -12.65 9.32
N MET A 127 9.54 -13.37 9.13
CA MET A 127 9.28 -14.13 7.92
C MET A 127 8.35 -13.32 7.02
N MET A 128 8.91 -12.74 5.96
CA MET A 128 8.20 -11.91 4.99
C MET A 128 7.47 -12.79 3.97
N ILE A 129 6.30 -12.32 3.52
CA ILE A 129 5.69 -12.80 2.28
C ILE A 129 6.54 -12.28 1.12
N SER A 130 7.20 -13.18 0.38
CA SER A 130 8.14 -12.86 -0.70
C SER A 130 7.77 -13.61 -1.98
N CYS A 131 7.96 -12.95 -3.13
CA CYS A 131 7.72 -13.51 -4.46
C CYS A 131 9.05 -13.94 -5.09
N LYS A 132 9.23 -15.24 -5.33
CA LYS A 132 10.42 -15.77 -6.04
C LYS A 132 10.35 -15.48 -7.54
N ASN A 133 11.45 -15.72 -8.25
CA ASN A 133 11.59 -15.52 -9.71
C ASN A 133 10.54 -16.28 -10.56
N ASN A 134 10.03 -17.40 -10.05
CA ASN A 134 8.98 -18.21 -10.67
C ASN A 134 7.55 -17.77 -10.28
N LYS A 135 7.38 -16.58 -9.68
CA LYS A 135 6.10 -16.06 -9.15
C LYS A 135 5.51 -16.91 -8.01
N GLU A 136 6.31 -17.77 -7.40
CA GLU A 136 5.90 -18.51 -6.21
C GLU A 136 5.97 -17.60 -4.98
N VAL A 137 4.95 -17.69 -4.12
CA VAL A 137 4.95 -17.02 -2.81
C VAL A 137 5.59 -17.94 -1.79
N CYS A 138 6.57 -17.41 -1.05
CA CYS A 138 7.26 -18.14 0.01
C CYS A 138 7.53 -17.24 1.22
N PRO A 139 7.62 -17.83 2.43
CA PRO A 139 8.27 -17.17 3.55
C PRO A 139 9.75 -16.96 3.27
N GLU A 140 10.23 -15.74 3.52
CA GLU A 140 11.65 -15.43 3.43
C GLU A 140 12.10 -14.62 4.65
N PRO A 141 13.16 -15.04 5.37
CA PRO A 141 13.67 -14.30 6.51
C PRO A 141 14.27 -12.96 6.05
N MET A 142 13.71 -11.85 6.52
CA MET A 142 14.24 -10.50 6.25
C MET A 142 13.93 -9.56 7.42
N ASP A 143 14.89 -8.71 7.79
CA ASP A 143 14.64 -7.67 8.78
C ASP A 143 14.15 -6.36 8.12
N PRO A 144 12.91 -5.91 8.34
CA PRO A 144 12.44 -4.62 7.85
C PRO A 144 13.25 -3.44 8.42
N LYS A 145 14.03 -3.61 9.50
CA LYS A 145 14.92 -2.55 10.00
C LYS A 145 16.10 -2.26 9.07
N VAL A 146 16.54 -3.22 8.25
CA VAL A 146 17.57 -2.96 7.23
C VAL A 146 16.96 -2.40 5.94
N LEU A 147 15.67 -2.61 5.73
CA LEU A 147 14.89 -2.10 4.59
C LEU A 147 14.23 -0.74 4.92
N LYS A 148 15.00 0.23 5.45
CA LYS A 148 14.48 1.58 5.75
C LYS A 148 14.16 2.38 4.50
N MET A 149 14.98 2.19 3.48
CA MET A 149 14.88 2.84 2.19
C MET A 149 15.16 1.78 1.12
N ILE A 150 14.20 1.56 0.24
CA ILE A 150 14.36 0.67 -0.91
C ILE A 150 14.52 1.58 -2.11
N LYS A 151 15.75 1.68 -2.65
CA LYS A 151 16.06 2.60 -3.77
C LYS A 151 15.57 2.10 -5.13
N ALA A 152 15.08 0.86 -5.19
CA ALA A 152 14.57 0.26 -6.41
C ALA A 152 13.06 0.52 -6.51
N GLU A 153 12.55 0.62 -7.74
CA GLU A 153 11.12 0.75 -8.05
C GLU A 153 10.28 -0.49 -7.63
N LYS A 154 10.95 -1.62 -7.36
CA LYS A 154 10.30 -2.92 -7.09
C LYS A 154 11.08 -3.71 -6.06
N HIS A 155 10.39 -4.56 -5.30
CA HIS A 155 11.02 -5.49 -4.37
C HIS A 155 10.18 -6.75 -4.17
N LYS A 156 10.81 -7.93 -4.07
CA LYS A 156 10.16 -9.24 -3.98
C LYS A 156 9.14 -9.41 -2.85
N ALA A 157 9.34 -8.70 -1.74
CA ALA A 157 8.45 -8.70 -0.58
C ALA A 157 7.53 -7.47 -0.50
N LEU A 158 7.57 -6.59 -1.50
CA LEU A 158 6.82 -5.33 -1.51
C LEU A 158 5.60 -5.44 -2.42
N PHE A 159 4.46 -5.02 -1.89
CA PHE A 159 3.16 -5.08 -2.57
C PHE A 159 2.47 -3.73 -2.53
N TRP A 160 1.75 -3.40 -3.59
CA TRP A 160 0.77 -2.32 -3.59
C TRP A 160 -0.53 -2.84 -2.98
N TRP A 161 -0.95 -2.31 -1.83
CA TRP A 161 -2.26 -2.64 -1.29
C TRP A 161 -3.32 -1.62 -1.77
N LYS A 162 -4.53 -2.11 -2.07
CA LYS A 162 -5.67 -1.28 -2.43
C LYS A 162 -6.87 -1.65 -1.59
N CYS A 163 -7.45 -0.66 -0.92
CA CYS A 163 -8.75 -0.81 -0.26
C CYS A 163 -9.85 -0.90 -1.34
N ILE A 164 -10.58 -2.01 -1.38
CA ILE A 164 -11.71 -2.21 -2.29
C ILE A 164 -13.03 -1.84 -1.60
N SER A 165 -13.14 -2.14 -0.31
CA SER A 165 -14.21 -1.73 0.59
C SER A 165 -13.68 -1.73 2.02
N THR A 166 -14.44 -1.21 2.98
CA THR A 166 -14.05 -1.18 4.40
C THR A 166 -13.49 -2.54 4.87
N GLY A 167 -12.21 -2.56 5.27
CA GLY A 167 -11.53 -3.75 5.77
C GLY A 167 -11.13 -4.80 4.71
N LYS A 168 -11.44 -4.58 3.43
CA LYS A 168 -11.12 -5.53 2.34
C LYS A 168 -10.09 -4.95 1.38
N TYR A 169 -9.04 -5.73 1.14
CA TYR A 169 -7.86 -5.30 0.39
C TYR A 169 -7.47 -6.30 -0.70
N LYS A 170 -6.89 -5.78 -1.79
CA LYS A 170 -6.08 -6.53 -2.75
C LYS A 170 -4.61 -6.16 -2.56
N PHE A 171 -3.71 -7.10 -2.82
CA PHE A 171 -2.26 -6.88 -2.75
C PHE A 171 -1.63 -7.26 -4.09
N GLU A 172 -1.18 -6.27 -4.85
CA GLU A 172 -0.48 -6.46 -6.12
C GLU A 172 1.03 -6.51 -5.91
N SER A 173 1.72 -7.43 -6.57
CA SER A 173 3.18 -7.52 -6.48
C SER A 173 3.84 -6.33 -7.19
N THR A 174 4.78 -5.66 -6.53
CA THR A 174 5.61 -4.65 -7.20
C THR A 174 6.56 -5.27 -8.23
N MET A 175 6.99 -6.52 -8.01
CA MET A 175 7.87 -7.26 -8.93
C MET A 175 7.14 -7.78 -10.17
N TYR A 176 5.88 -8.19 -10.01
CA TYR A 176 5.07 -8.77 -11.06
C TYR A 176 3.78 -7.98 -11.22
N PRO A 177 3.79 -6.94 -12.08
CA PRO A 177 2.58 -6.18 -12.40
C PRO A 177 1.45 -7.10 -12.86
N ASP A 178 0.21 -6.77 -12.51
CA ASP A 178 -0.99 -7.58 -12.79
C ASP A 178 -1.02 -8.95 -12.07
N TYR A 179 -0.09 -9.22 -11.13
CA TYR A 179 -0.15 -10.39 -10.26
C TYR A 179 -0.48 -9.99 -8.83
N PHE A 180 -1.49 -10.64 -8.26
CA PHE A 180 -2.03 -10.36 -6.95
C PHE A 180 -1.84 -11.55 -6.02
N LEU A 181 -1.65 -11.27 -4.73
CA LEU A 181 -1.83 -12.32 -3.72
C LEU A 181 -3.25 -12.87 -3.84
N ALA A 182 -3.36 -14.20 -3.76
CA ALA A 182 -4.63 -14.90 -3.79
C ALA A 182 -4.55 -16.14 -2.90
N PHE A 183 -5.70 -16.62 -2.45
CA PHE A 183 -5.81 -17.95 -1.85
C PHE A 183 -6.31 -18.96 -2.89
N GLU A 184 -5.70 -20.13 -2.92
CA GLU A 184 -6.08 -21.24 -3.80
C GLU A 184 -6.42 -22.47 -2.97
N ARG A 185 -7.58 -23.07 -3.23
CA ARG A 185 -7.97 -24.33 -2.61
C ARG A 185 -7.19 -25.45 -3.28
N GLU A 186 -6.52 -26.29 -2.50
CA GLU A 186 -5.96 -27.52 -3.04
C GLU A 186 -7.10 -28.52 -3.35
N GLU A 187 -7.15 -29.03 -4.58
CA GLU A 187 -8.22 -29.96 -5.02
C GLU A 187 -8.24 -31.25 -4.20
N ASP A 188 -7.06 -31.78 -3.87
CA ASP A 188 -6.89 -33.03 -3.09
C ASP A 188 -7.12 -32.83 -1.58
N THR A 189 -7.02 -31.59 -1.12
CA THR A 189 -7.09 -31.20 0.29
C THR A 189 -7.93 -29.91 0.43
N PRO A 190 -9.26 -29.99 0.30
CA PRO A 190 -10.14 -28.81 0.23
C PRO A 190 -10.11 -27.90 1.47
N CYS A 191 -9.58 -28.42 2.58
CA CYS A 191 -9.39 -27.71 3.84
C CYS A 191 -8.09 -26.90 3.88
N LEU A 192 -7.15 -27.16 2.96
CA LEU A 192 -5.88 -26.46 2.82
C LEU A 192 -5.97 -25.45 1.69
N HIS A 193 -5.82 -24.19 2.06
CA HIS A 193 -5.84 -23.07 1.14
C HIS A 193 -4.45 -22.46 1.12
N LYS A 194 -3.78 -22.50 -0.02
CA LYS A 194 -2.42 -21.99 -0.17
C LYS A 194 -2.44 -20.51 -0.55
N LEU A 195 -1.48 -19.73 -0.02
CA LEU A 195 -1.20 -18.39 -0.53
C LEU A 195 -0.37 -18.46 -1.81
N ILE A 196 -0.87 -17.86 -2.89
CA ILE A 196 -0.24 -17.86 -4.22
C ILE A 196 -0.23 -16.45 -4.84
N LEU A 197 0.48 -16.30 -5.96
CA LEU A 197 0.27 -15.18 -6.88
C LEU A 197 -0.63 -15.61 -8.04
N ARG A 198 -1.63 -14.80 -8.35
CA ARG A 198 -2.56 -15.02 -9.45
C ARG A 198 -2.59 -13.81 -10.37
N HIS A 199 -2.48 -14.06 -11.68
CA HIS A 199 -2.61 -13.03 -12.70
C HIS A 199 -4.03 -12.47 -12.70
N GLY A 200 -4.19 -11.18 -12.96
CA GLY A 200 -5.45 -10.50 -12.80
C GLY A 200 -5.44 -9.04 -13.18
N SER A 201 -6.60 -8.41 -13.12
CA SER A 201 -6.67 -6.94 -13.08
C SER A 201 -7.25 -6.44 -11.76
N MET A 202 -6.98 -5.17 -11.49
CA MET A 202 -7.48 -4.51 -10.28
C MET A 202 -9.02 -4.42 -10.26
N ASP A 203 -9.65 -4.30 -11.43
CA ASP A 203 -11.10 -4.14 -11.59
C ASP A 203 -11.85 -5.46 -11.71
N GLU A 204 -11.14 -6.57 -11.92
CA GLU A 204 -11.73 -7.91 -11.95
C GLU A 204 -12.21 -8.34 -10.56
N VAL A 205 -13.44 -8.84 -10.48
CA VAL A 205 -14.03 -9.36 -9.23
C VAL A 205 -13.66 -10.83 -9.07
N ASP A 206 -12.37 -11.10 -8.84
CA ASP A 206 -11.92 -12.41 -8.35
C ASP A 206 -11.86 -12.37 -6.82
N GLU A 207 -12.83 -13.01 -6.16
CA GLU A 207 -12.93 -13.06 -4.70
C GLU A 207 -11.72 -13.72 -4.04
N SER A 208 -11.00 -14.59 -4.77
CA SER A 208 -9.81 -15.26 -4.23
C SER A 208 -8.65 -14.30 -3.95
N ARG A 209 -8.68 -13.10 -4.53
CA ARG A 209 -7.66 -12.04 -4.38
C ARG A 209 -8.04 -11.00 -3.32
N ILE A 210 -9.19 -11.16 -2.68
CA ILE A 210 -9.71 -10.21 -1.70
C ILE A 210 -9.46 -10.76 -0.30
N PHE A 211 -8.74 -9.98 0.50
CA PHE A 211 -8.43 -10.31 1.89
C PHE A 211 -9.14 -9.36 2.86
N CYS A 212 -9.64 -9.91 3.95
CA CYS A 212 -10.11 -9.14 5.09
C CYS A 212 -8.91 -8.84 6.00
N VAL A 213 -8.61 -7.57 6.25
CA VAL A 213 -7.51 -7.13 7.12
C VAL A 213 -8.10 -6.52 8.38
N ASN A 214 -8.08 -7.30 9.46
CA ASN A 214 -8.78 -6.98 10.71
C ASN A 214 -7.79 -6.64 11.83
N LYS A 215 -8.23 -5.79 12.77
CA LYS A 215 -7.45 -5.54 13.99
C LYS A 215 -7.35 -6.84 14.79
N CYS A 216 -6.16 -7.16 15.28
CA CYS A 216 -6.02 -8.20 16.29
C CYS A 216 -6.82 -7.80 17.53
N SER A 217 -7.54 -8.75 18.11
CA SER A 217 -8.18 -8.51 19.41
C SER A 217 -7.10 -8.33 20.49
N PRO A 218 -7.31 -7.44 21.47
CA PRO A 218 -6.43 -7.28 22.61
C PRO A 218 -6.39 -8.51 23.51
#